data_AF-A0A314W8A4-F1
#
_entry.id   AF-A0A314W8A4-F1
#
_cell.length_a   1.000
_cell.length_b   1.000
_cell.length_c   1.000
_cell.angle_alpha   90.00
_cell.angle_beta   90.00
_cell.angle_gamma   90.00
#
_symmetry.space_group_name_H-M   'P 1'
#
loop_
_entity.id
_entity.type
_entity.pdbx_description
1 polymer ?
#
loop_
_entity_poly.entity_id
_entity_poly.type
_entity_poly.pdbx_seq_one_letter_code
_entity_poly.pdbx_strand_id
1 'polypeptide(L)'
;MIDACNSDNPSLAVFQPDIAQNLGAMLRLTACFGVSINIIEPCGFPFSQKVLRRSAMDYMDFAKINHHTSYKDFREKTSGRVILLTTKAEKSIWEHSFENNDTLLVGQESAGVPK
;
A
#
# COMPACT_ATOMS: atom_id res chain seq x y z
N MET A 1 0.58 24.60 -3.21
CA MET A 1 0.81 23.96 -1.90
C MET A 1 -0.43 23.11 -1.66
N ILE A 2 -0.38 21.82 -2.00
CA ILE A 2 -1.54 20.91 -1.91
C ILE A 2 -1.39 20.19 -0.58
N ASP A 3 -2.36 20.38 0.30
CA ASP A 3 -2.35 19.88 1.67
C ASP A 3 -2.13 18.35 1.74
N ALA A 4 -1.16 17.97 2.58
CA ALA A 4 -0.66 16.61 2.72
C ALA A 4 -1.49 15.73 3.68
N CYS A 5 -2.62 16.21 4.20
CA CYS A 5 -3.45 15.48 5.15
C CYS A 5 -4.95 15.59 4.83
N ASN A 6 -5.37 15.20 3.62
CA ASN A 6 -6.78 14.86 3.43
C ASN A 6 -6.99 13.44 3.96
N SER A 7 -7.57 13.37 5.15
CA SER A 7 -8.03 12.14 5.83
C SER A 7 -9.17 11.42 5.08
N ASP A 8 -9.62 11.98 3.96
CA ASP A 8 -10.81 11.59 3.21
C ASP A 8 -10.49 10.90 1.87
N ASN A 9 -9.26 10.44 1.65
CA ASN A 9 -8.90 9.67 0.45
C ASN A 9 -8.47 8.24 0.82
N PRO A 10 -8.84 7.24 0.01
CA PRO A 10 -8.47 5.87 0.28
C PRO A 10 -6.96 5.73 0.14
N SER A 11 -6.39 4.71 0.80
CA SER A 11 -4.97 4.41 0.69
C SER A 11 -4.70 2.94 0.41
N LEU A 12 -3.54 2.63 -0.15
CA LEU A 12 -3.08 1.26 -0.36
C LEU A 12 -2.03 0.92 0.70
N ALA A 13 -2.14 -0.23 1.34
CA ALA A 13 -1.12 -0.79 2.21
C ALA A 13 -0.58 -2.09 1.63
N VAL A 14 0.74 -2.19 1.51
CA VAL A 14 1.43 -3.35 0.93
C VAL A 14 2.20 -4.04 2.03
N PHE A 15 1.74 -5.22 2.44
CA PHE A 15 2.35 -6.00 3.51
C PHE A 15 3.48 -6.86 2.98
N GLN A 16 4.71 -6.57 3.44
CA GLN A 16 5.91 -7.38 3.22
C GLN A 16 6.11 -7.82 1.77
N PRO A 17 6.19 -6.90 0.79
CA PRO A 17 6.24 -7.26 -0.62
C PRO A 17 7.52 -8.02 -0.95
N ASP A 18 7.38 -9.10 -1.73
CA ASP A 18 8.52 -9.92 -2.16
C ASP A 18 9.09 -9.50 -3.51
N ILE A 19 8.28 -8.85 -4.35
CA ILE A 19 8.62 -8.57 -5.74
C ILE A 19 8.67 -7.06 -5.98
N ALA A 20 9.87 -6.51 -6.18
CA ALA A 20 10.09 -5.08 -6.40
C ALA A 20 9.31 -4.51 -7.60
N GLN A 21 9.09 -5.31 -8.65
CA GLN A 21 8.34 -4.91 -9.83
C GLN A 21 6.85 -4.71 -9.54
N ASN A 22 6.25 -5.57 -8.71
CA ASN A 22 4.86 -5.44 -8.29
C ASN A 22 4.67 -4.20 -7.43
N LEU A 23 5.58 -3.97 -6.47
CA LEU A 23 5.58 -2.74 -5.69
C LEU A 23 5.71 -1.50 -6.58
N GLY A 24 6.58 -1.54 -7.60
CA GLY A 24 6.69 -0.47 -8.59
C GLY A 24 5.42 -0.23 -9.42
N ALA A 25 4.66 -1.28 -9.73
CA ALA A 25 3.36 -1.15 -10.38
C ALA A 25 2.31 -0.51 -9.45
N MET A 26 2.26 -0.92 -8.19
CA MET A 26 1.37 -0.33 -7.18
C MET A 26 1.71 1.14 -6.90
N LEU A 27 3.00 1.49 -6.87
CA LEU A 27 3.45 2.89 -6.77
C LEU A 27 2.95 3.74 -7.94
N ARG A 28 3.05 3.24 -9.17
CA ARG A 28 2.52 3.95 -10.35
C ARG A 28 1.01 4.11 -10.29
N LEU A 29 0.28 3.06 -9.90
CA LEU A 29 -1.17 3.13 -9.74
C LEU A 29 -1.57 4.20 -8.72
N THR A 30 -0.97 4.17 -7.53
CA THR A 30 -1.29 5.12 -6.46
C THR A 30 -0.94 6.57 -6.83
N ALA A 31 0.18 6.79 -7.53
CA ALA A 31 0.52 8.08 -8.11
C ALA A 31 -0.51 8.57 -9.13
N CYS A 32 -0.95 7.70 -10.06
CA CYS A 32 -1.98 8.04 -11.05
C CYS A 32 -3.33 8.42 -10.42
N PHE A 33 -3.72 7.76 -9.32
CA PHE A 33 -4.96 8.05 -8.59
C PHE A 33 -4.81 9.16 -7.55
N GLY A 34 -3.60 9.68 -7.31
CA GLY A 34 -3.34 10.70 -6.29
C GLY A 34 -3.57 10.23 -4.85
N VAL A 35 -3.46 8.93 -4.60
CA VAL A 35 -3.67 8.29 -3.29
C VAL A 35 -2.35 7.88 -2.65
N SER A 36 -2.36 7.72 -1.33
CA SER A 36 -1.17 7.32 -0.57
C SER A 36 -0.92 5.81 -0.64
N ILE A 37 0.36 5.43 -0.51
CA ILE A 37 0.80 4.04 -0.40
C ILE A 37 1.64 3.84 0.86
N ASN A 38 1.26 2.86 1.67
CA ASN A 38 1.92 2.46 2.90
C ASN A 38 2.69 1.16 2.64
N ILE A 39 4.01 1.17 2.81
CA ILE A 39 4.87 0.01 2.59
C ILE A 39 5.27 -0.53 3.95
N ILE A 40 4.93 -1.79 4.21
CA ILE A 40 5.15 -2.45 5.51
C ILE A 40 6.27 -3.49 5.37
N GLU A 41 7.32 -3.32 6.16
CA GLU A 41 8.53 -4.15 6.15
C GLU A 41 8.40 -5.46 6.95
N PRO A 42 9.34 -6.42 6.73
CA PRO A 42 10.43 -6.40 5.75
C PRO A 42 9.96 -6.65 4.31
N CYS A 43 10.63 -6.00 3.34
CA CYS A 43 10.49 -6.36 1.93
C CYS A 43 11.40 -7.56 1.61
N GLY A 44 10.96 -8.47 0.74
CA GLY A 44 11.75 -9.61 0.26
C GLY A 44 12.89 -9.24 -0.70
N PHE A 45 13.13 -7.95 -0.92
CA PHE A 45 14.19 -7.40 -1.78
C PHE A 45 14.89 -6.22 -1.11
N PRO A 46 16.10 -5.84 -1.55
CA PRO A 46 16.78 -4.65 -1.06
C PRO A 46 15.95 -3.38 -1.31
N PHE A 47 15.26 -2.93 -0.26
CA PHE A 47 14.45 -1.73 -0.33
C PHE A 47 15.37 -0.51 -0.42
N SER A 48 15.48 0.07 -1.62
CA SER A 48 16.26 1.29 -1.85
C SER A 48 15.57 2.16 -2.87
N GLN A 49 15.73 3.49 -2.76
CA GLN A 49 15.19 4.43 -3.75
C GLN A 49 15.65 4.09 -5.17
N LYS A 50 16.86 3.55 -5.35
CA LYS A 50 17.37 3.14 -6.66
C LYS A 50 16.58 1.98 -7.26
N VAL A 51 16.26 0.96 -6.44
CA VAL A 51 15.43 -0.19 -6.86
C VAL A 51 14.01 0.27 -7.18
N LEU A 52 13.45 1.16 -6.36
CA LEU A 52 12.12 1.71 -6.60
C LEU A 52 12.05 2.59 -7.84
N ARG A 53 13.00 3.51 -8.06
CA ARG A 53 13.06 4.34 -9.28
C ARG A 53 13.16 3.49 -10.54
N ARG A 54 13.87 2.37 -10.50
CA ARG A 54 13.95 1.46 -11.65
C ARG A 54 12.60 0.81 -11.98
N SER A 55 11.80 0.48 -10.96
CA SER A 55 10.50 -0.20 -11.13
C SER A 55 9.32 0.76 -11.30
N ALA A 56 9.38 1.94 -10.67
CA ALA A 56 8.34 2.95 -10.61
C ALA A 56 8.61 4.14 -11.54
N MET A 57 9.76 4.19 -12.24
CA MET A 57 10.19 5.33 -13.07
C MET A 57 10.25 6.62 -12.25
N ASP A 58 9.83 7.75 -12.84
CA ASP A 58 9.82 9.09 -12.22
C ASP A 58 8.58 9.33 -11.33
N TYR A 59 7.71 8.32 -11.14
CA TYR A 59 6.49 8.47 -10.34
C TYR A 59 6.76 8.54 -8.82
N MET A 60 7.97 8.21 -8.40
CA MET A 60 8.42 8.36 -7.00
C MET A 60 8.26 9.81 -6.50
N ASP A 61 8.45 10.80 -7.37
CA ASP A 61 8.37 12.22 -7.01
C ASP A 61 6.91 12.69 -6.81
N PHE A 62 5.94 11.89 -7.27
CA PHE A 62 4.50 12.18 -7.19
C PHE A 62 3.76 11.27 -6.20
N ALA A 63 4.34 10.12 -5.84
CA ALA A 63 3.73 9.18 -4.93
C ALA A 63 3.84 9.66 -3.48
N LYS A 64 2.71 9.62 -2.74
CA LYS A 64 2.68 9.83 -1.29
C LYS A 64 3.05 8.52 -0.59
N ILE A 65 4.35 8.26 -0.43
CA ILE A 65 4.87 7.01 0.11
C ILE A 65 5.09 7.12 1.62
N ASN A 66 4.49 6.22 2.38
CA ASN A 66 4.70 6.04 3.81
C ASN A 66 5.44 4.72 4.07
N HIS A 67 6.43 4.74 4.97
CA HIS A 67 7.20 3.57 5.36
C HIS A 67 6.87 3.14 6.78
N HIS A 68 6.67 1.84 6.96
CA HIS A 68 6.42 1.22 8.26
C HIS A 68 7.36 0.05 8.48
N THR A 69 8.06 0.06 9.61
CA THR A 69 9.02 -0.99 9.98
C THR A 69 8.34 -2.31 10.39
N SER A 70 7.04 -2.26 10.68
CA SER A 70 6.24 -3.43 11.05
C SER A 70 4.74 -3.16 10.86
N TYR A 71 3.91 -4.20 10.87
CA TYR A 71 2.45 -4.04 10.87
C TYR A 71 1.94 -3.27 12.09
N LYS A 72 2.61 -3.44 13.25
CA LYS A 72 2.27 -2.68 14.45
C LYS A 72 2.49 -1.18 14.24
N ASP A 73 3.65 -0.79 13.70
CA ASP A 73 3.97 0.60 13.36
C ASP A 73 2.95 1.19 12.36
N PHE A 74 2.56 0.41 11.35
CA PHE A 74 1.49 0.77 10.42
C PHE A 74 0.16 1.04 11.13
N ARG A 75 -0.27 0.16 12.04
CA ARG A 75 -1.52 0.31 12.79
C ARG A 75 -1.51 1.44 13.81
N GLU A 76 -0.35 1.80 14.35
CA GLU A 76 -0.20 2.95 15.24
C GLU A 76 -0.26 4.29 14.50
N LYS A 77 0.24 4.32 13.25
CA LYS A 77 0.32 5.54 12.43
C LYS A 77 -0.86 5.74 11.46
N THR A 78 -1.65 4.69 11.23
CA THR A 78 -2.78 4.71 10.29
C THR A 78 -4.09 4.59 11.05
N SER A 79 -5.01 5.51 10.77
CA SER A 79 -6.36 5.49 11.30
C SER A 79 -7.36 5.02 10.24
N GLY A 80 -8.61 4.75 10.63
CA GLY A 80 -9.65 4.28 9.72
C GLY A 80 -9.70 2.75 9.58
N ARG A 81 -10.57 2.28 8.68
CA ARG A 81 -10.78 0.85 8.45
C ARG A 81 -9.68 0.31 7.55
N VAL A 82 -9.19 -0.88 7.87
CA VAL A 82 -8.24 -1.62 7.03
C VAL A 82 -9.00 -2.80 6.42
N ILE A 83 -9.10 -2.80 5.10
CA ILE A 83 -9.82 -3.82 4.34
C ILE A 83 -8.81 -4.74 3.66
N LEU A 84 -8.73 -5.99 4.13
CA LEU A 84 -7.83 -6.99 3.55
C LEU A 84 -8.38 -7.51 2.22
N LEU A 85 -7.61 -7.36 1.16
CA LEU A 85 -7.87 -8.00 -0.13
C LEU A 85 -7.20 -9.38 -0.13
N THR A 86 -8.03 -10.44 -0.13
CA THR A 86 -7.55 -11.84 -0.10
C THR A 86 -8.47 -12.74 -0.91
N THR A 87 -7.90 -13.77 -1.53
CA THR A 87 -8.66 -14.81 -2.24
C THR A 87 -9.46 -15.72 -1.31
N LYS A 88 -9.22 -15.62 0.01
CA LYS A 88 -9.92 -16.39 1.06
C LYS A 88 -11.06 -15.60 1.72
N ALA A 89 -11.45 -14.46 1.15
CA ALA A 89 -12.51 -13.63 1.71
C ALA A 89 -13.86 -14.34 1.59
N GLU A 90 -14.68 -14.23 2.64
CA GLU A 90 -16.05 -14.77 2.64
C GLU A 90 -17.01 -13.93 1.79
N LYS A 91 -16.70 -12.64 1.60
CA LYS A 91 -17.51 -11.69 0.84
C LYS A 91 -16.80 -11.28 -0.45
N SER A 92 -17.57 -11.11 -1.51
CA SER A 92 -17.06 -10.58 -2.77
C SER A 92 -16.69 -9.10 -2.64
N ILE A 93 -15.67 -8.67 -3.39
CA ILE A 93 -15.31 -7.25 -3.49
C ILE A 93 -16.47 -6.40 -4.00
N TRP A 94 -17.32 -6.98 -4.85
CA TRP A 94 -18.48 -6.30 -5.45
C TRP A 94 -19.64 -6.09 -4.48
N GLU A 95 -19.64 -6.82 -3.36
CA GLU A 95 -20.66 -6.72 -2.30
C GLU A 95 -20.18 -5.86 -1.13
N HIS A 96 -18.92 -5.45 -1.15
CA HIS A 96 -18.33 -4.64 -0.09
C HIS A 96 -18.60 -3.15 -0.31
N SER A 97 -19.05 -2.46 0.73
CA SER A 97 -19.25 -1.01 0.71
C SER A 97 -18.00 -0.29 1.22
N PHE A 98 -17.20 0.21 0.29
CA PHE A 98 -16.01 0.99 0.58
C PHE A 98 -16.36 2.40 1.05
N GLU A 99 -15.55 2.92 1.97
CA GLU A 99 -15.58 4.30 2.46
C GLU A 99 -14.33 5.04 1.99
N ASN A 100 -14.43 6.35 1.88
CA ASN A 100 -13.36 7.19 1.35
C ASN A 100 -12.10 7.20 2.22
N ASN A 101 -12.17 6.80 3.49
CA ASN A 101 -11.02 6.70 4.39
C ASN A 101 -10.51 5.25 4.55
N ASP A 102 -10.97 4.33 3.70
CA ASP A 102 -10.50 2.94 3.76
C ASP A 102 -9.05 2.79 3.32
N THR A 103 -8.33 1.95 4.06
CA THR A 103 -7.02 1.47 3.63
C THR A 103 -7.14 0.05 3.11
N LEU A 104 -6.90 -0.13 1.82
CA LEU A 104 -6.88 -1.45 1.18
C LEU A 104 -5.55 -2.12 1.45
N LEU A 105 -5.56 -3.25 2.15
CA LEU A 105 -4.37 -4.02 2.47
C LEU A 105 -4.20 -5.19 1.49
N VAL A 106 -3.06 -5.24 0.81
CA VAL A 106 -2.62 -6.40 0.01
C VAL A 106 -1.51 -7.14 0.73
N GLY A 107 -1.58 -8.48 0.70
CA GLY A 107 -0.60 -9.35 1.34
C GLY A 107 0.66 -9.57 0.50
N GLN A 108 1.60 -10.30 1.10
CA GLN A 108 2.81 -10.81 0.45
C GLN A 108 2.42 -11.75 -0.69
N GLU A 109 3.09 -11.68 -1.84
CA GLU A 109 2.72 -12.49 -3.01
C GLU A 109 2.89 -13.99 -2.78
N SER A 110 3.89 -14.38 -2.00
CA SER A 110 4.20 -15.79 -1.72
C SER A 110 3.34 -16.40 -0.61
N ALA A 111 2.99 -15.61 0.41
CA ALA A 111 2.38 -16.13 1.65
C ALA A 111 1.03 -15.48 2.00
N GLY A 112 0.62 -14.43 1.31
CA GLY A 112 -0.52 -13.60 1.67
C GLY A 112 -0.25 -12.78 2.93
N VAL A 113 -1.25 -12.63 3.79
CA VAL A 113 -1.06 -12.10 5.14
C VAL A 113 -1.09 -13.24 6.16
N PRO A 114 -0.29 -13.18 7.25
CA PRO A 114 -0.36 -14.16 8.33
C PRO A 114 -1.78 -14.20 8.94
N LYS A 115 -2.19 -15.39 9.39
CA LYS A 115 -3.53 -15.65 9.97
C LYS A 115 -3.70 -15.01 11.34
#